data_AF-A0A497EK78-F1
#
_entry.id   AF-A0A497EK78-F1
#
_cell.length_a   1.000
_cell.length_b   1.000
_cell.length_c   1.000
_cell.angle_alpha   90.00
_cell.angle_beta   90.00
_cell.angle_gamma   90.00
#
_symmetry.space_group_name_H-M   'P 1'
#
loop_
_entity.id
_entity.type
_entity.pdbx_description
1 polymer ?
#
loop_
_entity_poly.entity_id
_entity_poly.type
_entity_poly.pdbx_seq_one_letter_code
_entity_poly.pdbx_strand_id
1 'polypeptide(L)' 'MAQRRPPSDKAKILDFEVEREDFNVYRLEDGTIIKVKVSLANARVYVDEKGNPILNRDGNPHYDFHFETKVRI' A
#
# COMPACT_ATOMS: atom_id res chain seq x y z
N MET A 1 2.84 8.53 -17.58
CA MET A 1 4.31 8.38 -17.64
C MET A 1 4.69 7.30 -16.66
N ALA A 2 5.38 6.24 -17.09
CA ALA A 2 5.77 5.15 -16.21
C ALA A 2 6.86 5.65 -15.24
N GLN A 3 6.64 5.48 -13.94
CA GLN A 3 7.65 5.78 -12.93
C GLN A 3 8.79 4.79 -13.14
N ARG A 4 9.98 5.29 -13.52
CA ARG A 4 11.18 4.49 -13.70
C ARG A 4 11.47 3.77 -12.38
N ARG A 5 11.46 2.44 -12.38
CA ARG A 5 11.88 1.64 -11.22
C ARG A 5 13.30 2.07 -10.83
N PRO A 6 13.58 2.33 -9.55
CA PRO A 6 14.94 2.64 -9.12
C PRO A 6 15.88 1.47 -9.46
N PRO A 7 17.16 1.75 -9.75
CA PRO A 7 18.10 0.74 -10.22
C PRO A 7 18.52 -0.32 -9.18
N SER A 8 18.14 -0.17 -7.89
CA SER A 8 18.37 -1.19 -6.87
C SER A 8 17.08 -1.98 -6.60
N ASP A 9 17.13 -3.30 -6.80
CA ASP A 9 16.06 -4.23 -6.40
C ASP A 9 15.95 -4.41 -4.87
N LYS A 10 16.75 -3.67 -4.09
CA LYS A 10 16.78 -3.76 -2.63
C LYS A 10 15.68 -2.90 -2.01
N ALA A 11 14.80 -3.55 -1.28
CA ALA A 11 13.80 -2.90 -0.45
C ALA A 11 13.89 -3.42 0.98
N LYS A 12 13.71 -2.52 1.95
CA LYS A 12 13.57 -2.86 3.36
C LYS A 12 12.08 -3.03 3.68
N ILE A 13 11.71 -4.16 4.28
CA ILE A 13 10.35 -4.36 4.82
C ILE A 13 10.19 -3.49 6.07
N LEU A 14 9.04 -2.83 6.16
CA LEU A 14 8.69 -1.98 7.29
C LEU A 14 7.60 -2.67 8.11
N ASP A 15 7.85 -2.75 9.42
CA ASP A 15 6.80 -3.05 10.39
C ASP A 15 5.88 -1.84 10.54
N PHE A 16 4.60 -2.09 10.76
CA PHE A 16 3.60 -1.05 10.96
C PHE A 16 2.54 -1.52 11.95
N GLU A 17 1.92 -0.54 12.61
CA GLU A 17 0.73 -0.74 13.41
C GLU A 17 -0.49 -0.22 12.66
N VAL A 18 -1.61 -0.94 12.77
CA VAL A 18 -2.85 -0.52 12.12
C VAL A 18 -3.56 0.50 13.03
N GLU A 19 -3.53 1.77 12.65
CA GLU A 19 -4.25 2.81 13.39
C GLU A 19 -5.77 2.72 13.18
N ARG A 20 -6.23 2.52 11.93
CA ARG A 20 -7.65 2.41 11.60
C ARG A 20 -7.86 1.79 10.22
N GLU A 21 -8.79 0.83 10.13
CA GLU A 21 -9.26 0.30 8.85
C GLU A 21 -10.72 -0.17 8.95
N ASP A 22 -11.63 0.60 8.36
CA ASP A 22 -13.07 0.30 8.37
C ASP A 22 -13.51 -0.42 7.09
N PHE A 23 -14.69 -1.05 7.17
CA PHE A 23 -15.41 -1.47 5.97
C PHE A 23 -16.12 -0.27 5.34
N ASN A 24 -15.92 -0.10 4.05
CA ASN A 24 -16.84 0.66 3.21
C ASN A 24 -18.11 -0.17 3.01
N VAL A 25 -19.28 0.48 3.12
CA VAL A 25 -20.57 -0.19 3.02
C VAL A 25 -21.35 0.41 1.85
N TYR A 26 -21.85 -0.44 0.97
CA TYR A 26 -22.59 -0.07 -0.23
C TYR A 26 -23.93 -0.81 -0.24
N ARG A 27 -24.98 -0.13 -0.69
CA ARG A 27 -26.28 -0.73 -0.97
C ARG A 27 -26.47 -0.75 -2.49
N LEU A 28 -26.70 -1.92 -3.06
CA LEU A 28 -26.98 -2.10 -4.48
C LEU A 28 -28.44 -1.79 -4.80
N GLU A 29 -28.76 -1.66 -6.09
CA GLU A 29 -30.11 -1.34 -6.56
C GLU A 29 -31.17 -2.39 -6.19
N ASP A 30 -30.76 -3.66 -6.06
CA ASP A 30 -31.62 -4.77 -5.63
C ASP A 30 -31.81 -4.85 -4.10
N GLY A 31 -31.19 -3.92 -3.35
CA GLY A 31 -31.23 -3.87 -1.89
C GLY A 31 -30.13 -4.65 -1.18
N THR A 32 -29.29 -5.41 -1.90
CA THR A 32 -28.14 -6.14 -1.34
C THR A 32 -27.15 -5.17 -0.69
N ILE A 33 -26.58 -5.55 0.46
CA ILE A 33 -25.56 -4.77 1.15
C ILE A 33 -24.20 -5.43 0.93
N ILE A 34 -23.26 -4.71 0.32
CA ILE A 34 -21.86 -5.15 0.18
C ILE A 34 -21.00 -4.38 1.16
N LYS A 35 -20.10 -5.08 1.86
CA LYS A 35 -19.06 -4.48 2.69
C LYS A 35 -17.70 -4.79 2.09
N VAL A 36 -16.93 -3.77 1.76
CA VAL A 36 -15.58 -3.88 1.19
C VAL A 36 -14.57 -3.24 2.13
N LYS A 37 -13.53 -3.98 2.50
CA LYS A 37 -12.39 -3.46 3.27
C LYS A 37 -11.11 -3.65 2.46
N VAL A 38 -10.31 -2.59 2.35
CA VAL A 38 -8.91 -2.68 1.91
C VAL A 38 -8.04 -2.68 3.15
N SER A 39 -7.11 -3.62 3.27
CA SER A 39 -6.18 -3.71 4.42
C SER A 39 -4.74 -3.67 3.92
N LEU A 40 -3.87 -2.93 4.59
CA LEU A 40 -2.44 -2.93 4.27
C LEU A 40 -1.83 -4.26 4.73
N ALA A 41 -1.21 -4.99 3.82
CA ALA A 41 -0.60 -6.28 4.09
C ALA A 41 0.93 -6.22 4.15
N ASN A 42 1.54 -5.33 3.36
CA ASN A 42 2.98 -5.14 3.36
C ASN A 42 3.35 -3.70 2.99
N ALA A 43 4.36 -3.16 3.65
CA ALA A 43 5.00 -1.90 3.29
C ALA A 43 6.50 -2.10 3.15
N ARG A 44 7.08 -1.55 2.08
CA ARG A 44 8.52 -1.56 1.83
C ARG A 44 8.99 -0.20 1.39
N VAL A 45 10.24 0.11 1.67
CA VAL A 45 10.92 1.30 1.16
C VAL A 45 12.13 0.88 0.33
N TYR A 46 12.30 1.49 -0.84
CA TYR A 46 13.47 1.28 -1.67
C TYR A 46 14.69 1.94 -1.05
N VAL A 47 15.80 1.21 -1.00
CA VAL A 47 17.04 1.68 -0.37
C VAL A 47 18.24 1.54 -1.30
N ASP A 48 19.24 2.41 -1.11
CA ASP A 48 20.54 2.32 -1.78
C ASP A 48 21.39 1.16 -1.20
N GLU A 49 22.61 1.00 -1.72
CA GLU A 49 23.53 -0.04 -1.26
C GLU A 49 23.93 0.09 0.21
N LYS A 50 23.85 1.30 0.77
CA LYS A 50 24.17 1.62 2.17
C LYS A 50 22.94 1.50 3.09
N GLY A 51 21.76 1.21 2.55
CA GLY A 51 20.51 1.08 3.28
C GLY A 51 19.75 2.39 3.49
N ASN A 52 20.15 3.49 2.82
CA ASN A 52 19.44 4.77 2.91
C ASN A 52 18.23 4.80 1.95
N PRO A 53 17.11 5.44 2.33
CA PRO A 53 15.96 5.55 1.44
C PRO A 53 16.26 6.27 0.13
N ILE A 54 15.81 5.71 -0.98
CA ILE A 54 15.86 6.36 -2.29
C ILE A 54 14.67 7.31 -2.40
N LEU A 55 14.95 8.59 -2.65
CA LEU A 55 13.93 9.63 -2.76
C LEU A 55 13.31 9.67 -4.16
N ASN A 56 12.01 9.97 -4.21
CA ASN A 56 11.29 10.29 -5.43
C ASN A 56 11.55 11.75 -5.86
N ARG A 57 10.91 12.18 -6.96
CA ARG A 57 11.09 13.54 -7.50
C ARG A 57 10.68 14.65 -6.53
N ASP A 58 9.81 14.35 -5.58
CA ASP A 58 9.29 15.29 -4.59
C ASP A 58 10.14 15.31 -3.32
N GLY A 59 11.25 14.56 -3.29
CA GLY A 59 12.15 14.46 -2.13
C GLY A 59 11.66 13.51 -1.04
N ASN A 60 10.61 12.73 -1.29
CA ASN A 60 10.06 11.78 -0.32
C ASN A 60 10.61 10.36 -0.57
N PRO A 61 10.76 9.51 0.47
CA PRO A 61 11.12 8.11 0.26
C PRO A 61 10.16 7.40 -0.70
N HIS A 62 10.70 6.56 -1.57
CA HIS A 62 9.90 5.75 -2.47
C HIS A 62 9.43 4.48 -1.74
N TYR A 63 8.13 4.42 -1.44
CA TYR A 63 7.50 3.25 -0.84
C TYR A 63 6.82 2.36 -1.88
N ASP A 64 6.72 1.08 -1.56
CA ASP A 64 5.87 0.10 -2.23
C ASP A 64 4.92 -0.52 -1.21
N PHE A 65 3.65 -0.67 -1.59
CA PHE A 65 2.59 -1.14 -0.71
C PHE A 65 1.82 -2.29 -1.35
N HIS A 66 1.61 -3.34 -0.58
CA HIS A 66 0.71 -4.43 -0.95
C HIS A 66 -0.54 -4.38 -0.09
N PHE A 67 -1.71 -4.50 -0.73
CA PHE A 67 -3.00 -4.48 -0.07
C PHE A 67 -3.77 -5.76 -0.32
N GLU A 68 -4.57 -6.15 0.67
CA GLU A 68 -5.58 -7.19 0.55
C GLU A 68 -6.98 -6.58 0.56
N THR A 69 -7.88 -7.16 -0.24
CA THR A 69 -9.30 -6.75 -0.27
C THR A 69 -10.17 -7.85 0.32
N LYS A 70 -11.03 -7.48 1.27
CA LYS A 70 -12.03 -8.36 1.87
C LYS A 70 -13.42 -7.88 1.48
N VAL A 71 -14.21 -8.75 0.88
CA VAL A 71 -15.60 -8.49 0.46
C VAL A 71 -16.54 -9.37 1.29
N ARG A 72 -17.63 -8.79 1.78
CA ARG A 72 -18.73 -9.48 2.45
C ARG A 72 -20.05 -9.05 1.81
N ILE A 73 -20.97 -9.99 1.67
CA ILE A 73 -22.34 -9.80 1.18
C ILE A 73 -23.29 -10.22 2.32
#